data_AF-A0A846HLK8-F1
#
_entry.id   AF-A0A846HLK8-F1
#
_cell.length_a   1.000
_cell.length_b   1.000
_cell.length_c   1.000
_cell.angle_alpha   90.00
_cell.angle_beta   90.00
_cell.angle_gamma   90.00
#
_symmetry.space_group_name_H-M   'P 1'
#
loop_
_entity.id
_entity.type
_entity.pdbx_description
1 polymer ?
#
loop_
_entity_poly.entity_id
_entity_poly.type
_entity_poly.pdbx_seq_one_letter_code
_entity_poly.pdbx_strand_id
1 'polypeptide(L)'
;MLFQFAPAIQALIDSGKYEIVRNTVTGQLLGIVRDKATGQFVAHAVGLATKATGFPVNPLFAPAQLAMGGLEMFQTHMGFQKTYAILGALQNSVGVLQATTAVIGVGTVAGLALSAVNLHQTLKLREDVKQLRLEVKDGFIDMKQALKDQGAEILKHIDQVAQDIEFKHHCTILTQAYGHFIEAVNWLQNTLKLPDATDRNAAFVGVEGMLRKALADYNNPQIYKDTCVAGRLRRLECAWAIDQTITLTYQLRGAFEVVSDRLSHLQNKVHQDTLTLIDLCKTDDELDFLFPEIVRIYEHDLAVLNSWQNDVNWKRSLPPSEIKLLQSADFDTSEVTVGSYAIAHATADSIPLELLLYENLKQKSHSASLRDQLKFMLKPDLRQGHESYISQQATASGYKALAPSNWQEIPDFTVANLYWYFKHKSA
;
A
#
# COMPACT_ATOMS: atom_id res chain seq x y z
N MET A 1 7.70 -1.53 10.63
CA MET A 1 8.66 -1.91 9.60
C MET A 1 10.01 -2.31 10.18
N LEU A 2 10.55 -3.43 9.69
CA LEU A 2 11.92 -3.92 9.90
C LEU A 2 12.60 -3.97 8.53
N PHE A 3 13.85 -3.51 8.45
CA PHE A 3 14.65 -3.60 7.23
C PHE A 3 15.40 -4.93 7.22
N GLN A 4 15.34 -5.64 6.09
CA GLN A 4 16.07 -6.88 5.88
C GLN A 4 17.30 -6.59 5.04
N PHE A 5 18.48 -7.01 5.50
CA PHE A 5 19.75 -6.85 4.79
C PHE A 5 20.22 -8.20 4.25
N ALA A 6 21.08 -8.17 3.23
CA ALA A 6 21.71 -9.39 2.72
C ALA A 6 22.47 -10.11 3.86
N PRO A 7 22.54 -11.46 3.87
CA PRO A 7 23.11 -12.20 5.00
C PRO A 7 24.51 -11.76 5.42
N ALA A 8 25.38 -11.45 4.46
CA ALA A 8 26.72 -10.93 4.74
C ALA A 8 26.69 -9.56 5.43
N ILE A 9 25.79 -8.67 5.00
CA ILE A 9 25.60 -7.36 5.63
C ILE A 9 24.99 -7.54 7.03
N GLN A 10 24.02 -8.43 7.20
CA GLN A 10 23.40 -8.71 8.48
C GLN A 10 24.41 -9.24 9.50
N ALA A 11 25.31 -10.16 9.11
CA ALA A 11 26.38 -10.65 9.98
C ALA A 11 27.33 -9.52 10.43
N LEU A 12 27.58 -8.53 9.57
CA LEU A 12 28.40 -7.37 9.90
C LEU A 12 27.67 -6.35 10.81
N ILE A 13 26.34 -6.27 10.72
CA ILE A 13 25.51 -5.54 11.69
C ILE A 13 25.55 -6.25 13.05
N ASP A 14 25.35 -7.58 13.08
CA ASP A 14 25.25 -8.38 14.30
C ASP A 14 26.59 -8.43 15.07
N SER A 15 27.71 -8.49 14.35
CA SER A 15 29.06 -8.37 14.93
C SER A 15 29.40 -6.94 15.38
N GLY A 16 28.52 -5.97 15.10
CA GLY A 16 28.68 -4.57 15.49
C GLY A 16 29.66 -3.77 14.63
N LYS A 17 30.21 -4.34 13.54
CA LYS A 17 31.07 -3.62 12.59
C LYS A 17 30.28 -2.55 11.85
N TYR A 18 29.07 -2.90 11.41
CA TYR A 18 28.14 -1.99 10.73
C TYR A 18 27.04 -1.55 11.69
N GLU A 19 26.44 -0.40 11.39
CA GLU A 19 25.23 0.06 12.05
C GLU A 19 24.18 0.49 11.05
N ILE A 20 22.93 0.18 11.38
CA ILE A 20 21.76 0.67 10.65
C ILE A 20 21.64 2.17 10.93
N VAL A 21 21.57 2.96 9.87
CA VAL A 21 21.45 4.41 9.97
C VAL A 21 20.11 4.75 10.61
N ARG A 22 20.14 5.72 11.52
CA ARG A 22 18.96 6.25 12.19
C ARG A 22 18.74 7.69 11.76
N ASN A 23 17.51 8.03 11.41
CA ASN A 23 17.11 9.42 11.26
C ASN A 23 17.27 10.11 12.62
N THR A 24 18.16 11.11 12.69
CA THR A 24 18.51 11.81 13.93
C THR A 24 17.36 12.65 14.48
N VAL A 25 16.41 13.05 13.64
CA VAL A 25 15.23 13.85 14.03
C VAL A 25 14.12 12.96 14.58
N THR A 26 13.79 11.87 13.89
CA THR A 26 12.64 11.02 14.25
C THR A 26 13.03 9.82 15.12
N GLY A 27 14.32 9.49 15.19
CA GLY A 27 14.81 8.27 15.82
C GLY A 27 14.47 6.99 15.05
N GLN A 28 13.82 7.07 13.89
CA GLN A 28 13.43 5.91 13.10
C GLN A 28 14.63 5.35 12.32
N LEU A 29 14.69 4.02 12.18
CA LEU A 29 15.72 3.36 11.36
C LEU A 29 15.48 3.62 9.87
N LEU A 30 16.54 3.51 9.08
CA LEU A 30 16.54 3.62 7.63
C LEU A 30 17.02 2.30 7.01
N GLY A 31 16.66 2.08 5.75
CA GLY A 31 17.11 0.93 4.97
C GLY A 31 18.55 1.05 4.49
N ILE A 32 19.43 1.68 5.27
CA ILE A 32 20.82 1.98 4.91
C ILE A 32 21.69 1.61 6.09
N VAL A 33 22.89 1.07 5.81
CA VAL A 33 23.91 0.79 6.82
C VAL A 33 25.20 1.53 6.52
N ARG A 34 25.94 1.82 7.59
CA ARG A 34 27.27 2.41 7.54
C ARG A 34 28.29 1.62 8.32
N ASP A 35 29.53 1.66 7.88
CA ASP A 35 30.67 1.11 8.63
C ASP A 35 31.01 2.03 9.81
N LYS A 36 31.09 1.48 11.02
CA LYS A 36 31.35 2.27 12.23
C LYS A 36 32.78 2.84 12.29
N ALA A 37 33.74 2.16 11.69
CA ALA A 37 35.15 2.57 11.71
C ALA A 37 35.41 3.66 10.68
N THR A 38 34.84 3.56 9.48
CA THR A 38 35.10 4.53 8.39
C THR A 38 34.03 5.60 8.27
N GLY A 39 32.83 5.37 8.84
CA GLY A 39 31.66 6.22 8.68
C GLY A 39 30.98 6.10 7.32
N GLN A 40 31.55 5.36 6.36
CA GLN A 40 31.03 5.24 4.99
C GLN A 40 29.72 4.47 4.96
N PHE A 41 28.80 4.88 4.08
CA PHE A 41 27.63 4.07 3.74
C PHE A 41 28.07 2.88 2.88
N VAL A 42 27.59 1.67 3.21
CA VAL A 42 28.13 0.42 2.65
C VAL A 42 27.09 -0.52 2.06
N ALA A 43 25.82 -0.41 2.44
CA ALA A 43 24.75 -1.22 1.87
C ALA A 43 23.37 -0.61 2.14
N HIS A 44 22.38 -1.11 1.38
CA HIS A 44 20.96 -0.83 1.60
C HIS A 44 20.20 -2.13 1.92
N ALA A 45 18.99 -1.99 2.43
CA ALA A 45 18.10 -3.09 2.70
C ALA A 45 17.67 -3.77 1.38
N VAL A 46 17.62 -5.10 1.38
CA VAL A 46 17.16 -5.93 0.26
C VAL A 46 15.70 -6.38 0.42
N GLY A 47 15.11 -6.11 1.59
CA GLY A 47 13.73 -6.44 1.90
C GLY A 47 13.16 -5.56 3.01
N LEU A 48 11.84 -5.61 3.15
CA LEU A 48 11.10 -4.99 4.24
C LEU A 48 10.23 -6.06 4.88
N ALA A 49 10.10 -6.02 6.20
CA ALA A 49 9.18 -6.85 6.95
C ALA A 49 8.24 -6.02 7.84
N THR A 50 7.03 -6.54 8.05
CA THR A 50 6.08 -5.96 9.01
C THR A 50 6.60 -6.18 10.43
N LYS A 51 6.39 -5.20 11.32
CA LYS A 51 6.82 -5.33 12.73
C LYS A 51 5.99 -6.36 13.48
N ALA A 52 4.72 -6.52 13.10
CA ALA A 52 3.77 -7.39 13.79
C ALA A 52 4.10 -8.88 13.60
N THR A 53 4.60 -9.28 12.43
CA THR A 53 4.69 -10.70 12.08
C THR A 53 6.06 -11.12 11.53
N GLY A 54 6.97 -10.17 11.23
CA GLY A 54 8.29 -10.47 10.68
C GLY A 54 8.27 -10.96 9.23
N PHE A 55 7.09 -11.00 8.59
CA PHE A 55 6.93 -11.44 7.20
C PHE A 55 7.25 -10.32 6.20
N PRO A 56 7.65 -10.67 4.96
CA PRO A 56 7.93 -9.71 3.92
C PRO A 56 6.75 -8.79 3.60
N VAL A 57 7.03 -7.51 3.40
CA VAL A 57 6.05 -6.51 3.01
C VAL A 57 5.71 -6.71 1.54
N ASN A 58 4.45 -7.06 1.25
CA ASN A 58 3.90 -7.16 -0.10
C ASN A 58 2.72 -6.16 -0.30
N PRO A 59 3.02 -4.87 -0.43
CA PRO A 59 2.05 -3.76 -0.48
C PRO A 59 1.16 -3.83 -1.73
N LEU A 60 -0.09 -3.36 -1.65
CA LEU A 60 -1.09 -3.43 -2.74
C LEU A 60 -0.82 -2.42 -3.87
N PHE A 61 -0.49 -1.18 -3.51
CA PHE A 61 -0.35 -0.07 -4.45
C PHE A 61 0.95 0.72 -4.28
N ALA A 62 1.60 0.67 -3.10
CA ALA A 62 2.91 1.25 -2.89
C ALA A 62 4.05 0.29 -3.29
N PRO A 63 5.12 0.69 -3.99
CA PRO A 63 6.25 -0.19 -4.26
C PRO A 63 7.23 -0.22 -3.08
N ALA A 64 7.50 -1.41 -2.54
CA ALA A 64 8.46 -1.61 -1.45
C ALA A 64 9.87 -1.06 -1.78
N GLN A 65 10.25 -1.06 -3.06
CA GLN A 65 11.53 -0.54 -3.55
C GLN A 65 11.74 0.95 -3.24
N LEU A 66 10.67 1.75 -3.11
CA LEU A 66 10.78 3.16 -2.73
C LEU A 66 11.34 3.34 -1.32
N ALA A 67 11.08 2.39 -0.42
CA ALA A 67 11.59 2.41 0.94
C ALA A 67 12.96 1.72 1.09
N MET A 68 13.32 0.80 0.17
CA MET A 68 14.59 0.07 0.21
C MET A 68 15.74 0.81 -0.48
N GLY A 69 15.45 1.52 -1.58
CA GLY A 69 16.47 2.11 -2.45
C GLY A 69 16.96 3.47 -2.00
N GLY A 70 17.19 3.67 -0.69
CA GLY A 70 17.38 4.95 0.03
C GLY A 70 18.48 5.91 -0.45
N LEU A 71 18.88 5.91 -1.72
CA LEU A 71 20.13 6.49 -2.17
C LEU A 71 20.28 6.69 -3.68
N GLU A 72 19.69 5.82 -4.50
CA GLU A 72 20.08 5.70 -5.91
C GLU A 72 18.93 5.96 -6.87
N MET A 73 18.29 7.13 -6.81
CA MET A 73 17.44 7.57 -7.93
C MET A 73 18.03 8.76 -8.68
N PHE A 74 19.26 9.16 -8.32
CA PHE A 74 19.97 10.25 -8.96
C PHE A 74 20.91 9.75 -10.05
N GLN A 75 20.61 10.11 -11.30
CA GLN A 75 21.47 10.14 -12.51
C GLN A 75 22.47 9.00 -12.78
N THR A 76 22.48 7.91 -12.03
CA THR A 76 23.30 6.72 -12.29
C THR A 76 22.47 5.72 -13.09
N HIS A 77 23.15 4.94 -13.94
CA HIS A 77 22.49 3.92 -14.76
C HIS A 77 21.70 2.91 -13.91
N MET A 78 22.20 2.52 -12.73
CA MET A 78 21.52 1.65 -11.79
C MET A 78 20.26 2.27 -11.18
N GLY A 79 20.29 3.58 -10.89
CA GLY A 79 19.11 4.27 -10.37
C GLY A 79 17.95 4.32 -11.36
N PHE A 80 18.25 4.37 -12.66
CA PHE A 80 17.23 4.25 -13.69
C PHE A 80 16.66 2.83 -13.78
N GLN A 81 17.47 1.78 -13.66
CA GLN A 81 16.98 0.40 -13.64
C GLN A 81 16.02 0.14 -12.45
N LYS A 82 16.37 0.61 -11.25
CA LYS A 82 15.49 0.54 -10.08
C LYS A 82 14.20 1.32 -10.30
N THR A 83 14.29 2.50 -10.90
CA THR A 83 13.12 3.31 -11.26
C THR A 83 12.22 2.58 -12.27
N TYR A 84 12.78 1.90 -13.27
CA TYR A 84 12.00 1.09 -14.22
C TYR A 84 11.26 -0.05 -13.53
N ALA A 85 11.89 -0.75 -12.59
CA ALA A 85 11.25 -1.80 -11.81
C ALA A 85 10.08 -1.26 -10.95
N ILE A 86 10.26 -0.10 -10.32
CA ILE A 86 9.20 0.59 -9.57
C ILE A 86 8.01 0.93 -10.48
N LEU A 87 8.29 1.51 -11.64
CA LEU A 87 7.24 1.90 -12.60
C LEU A 87 6.49 0.69 -13.14
N GLY A 88 7.20 -0.41 -13.46
CA GLY A 88 6.58 -1.67 -13.87
C GLY A 88 5.70 -2.29 -12.78
N ALA A 89 6.15 -2.24 -11.51
CA ALA A 89 5.36 -2.73 -10.39
C ALA A 89 4.07 -1.91 -10.17
N LEU A 90 4.15 -0.58 -10.31
CA LEU A 90 2.99 0.32 -10.24
C LEU A 90 2.01 0.06 -11.39
N GLN A 91 2.52 -0.02 -12.62
CA GLN A 91 1.74 -0.39 -13.81
C GLN A 91 0.96 -1.69 -13.61
N ASN A 92 1.63 -2.76 -13.21
CA ASN A 92 1.00 -4.06 -13.00
C ASN A 92 -0.04 -4.01 -11.87
N SER A 93 0.24 -3.27 -10.80
CA SER A 93 -0.69 -3.13 -9.67
C SER A 93 -1.96 -2.38 -10.07
N VAL A 94 -1.84 -1.25 -10.77
CA VAL A 94 -3.01 -0.50 -11.29
C VAL A 94 -3.83 -1.36 -12.25
N GLY A 95 -3.19 -2.11 -13.14
CA GLY A 95 -3.88 -3.02 -14.06
C GLY A 95 -4.67 -4.12 -13.35
N VAL A 96 -4.10 -4.76 -12.32
CA VAL A 96 -4.80 -5.78 -11.52
C VAL A 96 -5.95 -5.16 -10.74
N LEU A 97 -5.73 -4.04 -10.06
CA LEU A 97 -6.76 -3.36 -9.26
C LEU A 97 -7.94 -2.90 -10.13
N GLN A 98 -7.66 -2.36 -11.31
CA GLN A 98 -8.69 -2.02 -12.30
C GLN A 98 -9.44 -3.27 -12.79
N ALA A 99 -8.74 -4.37 -13.09
CA ALA A 99 -9.37 -5.62 -13.50
C ALA A 99 -10.26 -6.24 -12.41
N THR A 100 -9.88 -6.15 -11.14
CA THR A 100 -10.76 -6.63 -10.05
C THR A 100 -12.00 -5.76 -9.88
N THR A 101 -11.90 -4.45 -10.13
CA THR A 101 -13.07 -3.55 -10.19
C THR A 101 -14.07 -4.01 -11.27
N ALA A 102 -13.56 -4.56 -12.38
CA ALA A 102 -14.39 -5.10 -13.45
C ALA A 102 -15.23 -6.32 -13.05
N VAL A 103 -14.75 -7.15 -12.12
CA VAL A 103 -15.51 -8.31 -11.60
C VAL A 103 -16.55 -7.87 -10.57
N ILE A 104 -16.22 -6.87 -9.75
CA ILE A 104 -17.12 -6.32 -8.73
C ILE A 104 -18.35 -5.68 -9.40
N GLY A 105 -18.15 -4.93 -10.49
CA GLY A 105 -19.22 -4.28 -11.25
C GLY A 105 -19.71 -2.96 -10.66
N VAL A 106 -20.91 -2.53 -11.07
CA VAL A 106 -21.62 -1.33 -10.59
C VAL A 106 -22.87 -1.77 -9.81
N GLY A 107 -23.20 -1.09 -8.72
CA GLY A 107 -24.38 -1.33 -7.90
C GLY A 107 -24.15 -2.18 -6.64
N THR A 108 -25.23 -2.78 -6.11
CA THR A 108 -25.18 -3.80 -5.06
C THR A 108 -24.56 -5.08 -5.60
N VAL A 109 -23.46 -5.50 -4.99
CA VAL A 109 -22.64 -6.62 -5.48
C VAL A 109 -23.04 -7.90 -4.75
N ALA A 110 -23.14 -9.00 -5.49
CA ALA A 110 -23.31 -10.32 -4.91
C ALA A 110 -22.02 -10.71 -4.15
N GLY A 111 -22.12 -11.22 -2.91
CA GLY A 111 -20.97 -11.64 -2.11
C GLY A 111 -20.00 -12.59 -2.85
N LEU A 112 -20.53 -13.39 -3.79
CA LEU A 112 -19.74 -14.24 -4.69
C LEU A 112 -18.67 -13.45 -5.48
N ALA A 113 -19.01 -12.29 -6.02
CA ALA A 113 -18.04 -11.48 -6.77
C ALA A 113 -16.95 -10.90 -5.87
N LEU A 114 -17.30 -10.48 -4.64
CA LEU A 114 -16.33 -10.00 -3.66
C LEU A 114 -15.37 -11.11 -3.22
N SER A 115 -15.87 -12.33 -2.99
CA SER A 115 -15.02 -13.48 -2.69
C SER A 115 -14.06 -13.84 -3.84
N ALA A 116 -14.50 -13.67 -5.09
CA ALA A 116 -13.74 -13.99 -6.29
C ALA A 116 -12.57 -13.03 -6.55
N VAL A 117 -12.54 -11.85 -5.91
CA VAL A 117 -11.46 -10.87 -6.04
C VAL A 117 -11.01 -10.31 -4.69
N ASN A 118 -11.13 -11.12 -3.63
CA ASN A 118 -10.65 -10.78 -2.29
C ASN A 118 -9.13 -10.58 -2.26
N LEU A 119 -8.60 -10.26 -1.07
CA LEU A 119 -7.18 -9.98 -0.90
C LEU A 119 -6.28 -11.11 -1.41
N HIS A 120 -6.58 -12.36 -1.05
CA HIS A 120 -5.76 -13.50 -1.46
C HIS A 120 -5.71 -13.63 -2.99
N GLN A 121 -6.87 -13.57 -3.65
CA GLN A 121 -6.93 -13.68 -5.10
C GLN A 121 -6.23 -12.48 -5.78
N THR A 122 -6.36 -11.27 -5.24
CA THR A 122 -5.71 -10.08 -5.78
C THR A 122 -4.19 -10.19 -5.72
N LEU A 123 -3.63 -10.72 -4.63
CA LEU A 123 -2.20 -10.96 -4.53
C LEU A 123 -1.73 -12.04 -5.51
N LYS A 124 -2.52 -13.10 -5.71
CA LYS A 124 -2.23 -14.13 -6.71
C LYS A 124 -2.21 -13.56 -8.12
N LEU A 125 -3.21 -12.76 -8.49
CA LEU A 125 -3.27 -12.10 -9.80
C LEU A 125 -2.05 -11.20 -10.03
N ARG A 126 -1.61 -10.44 -9.01
CA ARG A 126 -0.41 -9.60 -9.10
C ARG A 126 0.85 -10.43 -9.33
N GLU A 127 1.00 -11.55 -8.64
CA GLU A 127 2.14 -12.43 -8.85
C GLU A 127 2.08 -13.10 -10.22
N ASP A 128 0.91 -13.52 -10.70
CA ASP A 128 0.75 -14.10 -12.04
C ASP A 128 1.07 -13.08 -13.15
N VAL A 129 0.68 -11.81 -13.00
CA VAL A 129 1.07 -10.74 -13.93
C VAL A 129 2.58 -10.49 -13.89
N LYS A 130 3.16 -10.42 -12.68
CA LYS A 130 4.61 -10.24 -12.49
C LYS A 130 5.42 -11.38 -13.12
N GLN A 131 4.91 -12.60 -13.06
CA GLN A 131 5.51 -13.78 -13.69
C GLN A 131 5.14 -13.94 -15.17
N LEU A 132 4.47 -12.96 -15.77
CA LEU A 132 4.04 -12.94 -17.17
C LEU A 132 3.09 -14.09 -17.54
N ARG A 133 2.41 -14.69 -16.55
CA ARG A 133 1.37 -15.71 -16.77
C ARG A 133 0.05 -15.08 -17.19
N LEU A 134 -0.18 -13.84 -16.78
CA LEU A 134 -1.31 -13.00 -17.18
C LEU A 134 -0.78 -11.71 -17.80
N GLU A 135 -1.43 -11.27 -18.87
CA GLU A 135 -1.09 -10.03 -19.58
C GLU A 135 -2.12 -8.94 -19.25
N VAL A 136 -1.64 -7.72 -18.99
CA VAL A 136 -2.50 -6.55 -18.81
C VAL A 136 -2.65 -5.85 -20.16
N LYS A 137 -3.87 -5.80 -20.70
CA LYS A 137 -4.24 -5.08 -21.93
C LYS A 137 -5.24 -3.99 -21.62
N ASP A 138 -4.94 -2.76 -22.05
CA ASP A 138 -5.82 -1.61 -21.86
C ASP A 138 -6.27 -1.36 -20.40
N GLY A 139 -5.42 -1.78 -19.45
CA GLY A 139 -5.67 -1.68 -18.01
C GLY A 139 -6.48 -2.80 -17.41
N PHE A 140 -6.74 -3.86 -18.17
CA PHE A 140 -7.52 -5.01 -17.74
C PHE A 140 -6.76 -6.33 -17.98
N ILE A 141 -7.09 -7.33 -17.18
CA ILE A 141 -6.67 -8.72 -17.34
C ILE A 141 -7.90 -9.49 -17.80
N ASP A 142 -7.70 -10.56 -18.59
CA ASP A 142 -8.78 -11.49 -18.88
C ASP A 142 -9.21 -12.22 -17.59
N MET A 143 -10.20 -11.65 -16.92
CA MET A 143 -10.71 -12.17 -15.65
C MET A 143 -11.41 -13.52 -15.80
N LYS A 144 -11.92 -13.86 -16.99
CA LYS A 144 -12.48 -15.20 -17.23
C LYS A 144 -11.39 -16.24 -17.27
N GLN A 145 -10.29 -15.94 -17.97
CA GLN A 145 -9.12 -16.81 -17.99
C GLN A 145 -8.51 -16.92 -16.59
N ALA A 146 -8.39 -15.81 -15.88
CA ALA A 146 -7.75 -15.75 -14.56
C ALA A 146 -8.58 -16.44 -13.46
N LEU A 147 -9.92 -16.45 -13.58
CA LEU A 147 -10.84 -17.05 -12.60
C LEU A 147 -11.55 -18.30 -13.14
N LYS A 148 -11.00 -18.95 -14.17
CA LYS A 148 -11.62 -20.14 -14.82
C LYS A 148 -11.94 -21.28 -13.84
N ASP A 149 -11.15 -21.41 -12.78
CA ASP A 149 -11.25 -22.49 -11.80
C ASP A 149 -12.16 -22.12 -10.60
N GLN A 150 -12.71 -20.90 -10.56
CA GLN A 150 -13.56 -20.40 -9.47
C GLN A 150 -15.05 -20.77 -9.64
N GLY A 151 -15.41 -21.50 -10.70
CA GLY A 151 -16.74 -22.06 -10.91
C GLY A 151 -17.63 -21.27 -11.88
N ALA A 152 -18.66 -21.94 -12.40
CA ALA A 152 -19.50 -21.43 -13.49
C ALA A 152 -20.32 -20.18 -13.11
N GLU A 153 -20.67 -20.03 -11.83
CA GLU A 153 -21.44 -18.87 -11.34
C GLU A 153 -20.65 -17.57 -11.44
N ILE A 154 -19.36 -17.59 -11.09
CA ILE A 154 -18.47 -16.43 -11.19
C ILE A 154 -18.24 -16.06 -12.66
N LEU A 155 -18.04 -17.06 -13.54
CA LEU A 155 -17.89 -16.80 -14.98
C LEU A 155 -19.15 -16.20 -15.58
N LYS A 156 -20.34 -16.68 -15.19
CA LYS A 156 -21.63 -16.12 -15.60
C LYS A 156 -21.81 -14.69 -15.09
N HIS A 157 -21.41 -14.40 -13.86
CA HIS A 157 -21.44 -13.04 -13.31
C HIS A 157 -20.55 -12.09 -14.12
N ILE A 158 -19.31 -12.50 -14.45
CA ILE A 158 -18.41 -11.70 -15.30
C ILE A 158 -19.06 -11.41 -16.66
N ASP A 159 -19.73 -12.40 -17.25
CA ASP A 159 -20.49 -12.23 -18.50
C ASP A 159 -21.64 -11.22 -18.37
N GLN A 160 -22.35 -11.23 -17.25
CA GLN A 160 -23.45 -10.31 -17.00
C GLN A 160 -22.96 -8.88 -16.79
N VAL A 161 -21.92 -8.69 -15.97
CA VAL A 161 -21.31 -7.37 -15.74
C VAL A 161 -20.76 -6.79 -17.04
N ALA A 162 -20.12 -7.61 -17.89
CA ALA A 162 -19.62 -7.17 -19.19
C ALA A 162 -20.71 -6.72 -20.16
N GLN A 163 -21.99 -7.05 -19.93
CA GLN A 163 -23.12 -6.60 -20.76
C GLN A 163 -23.75 -5.29 -20.26
N ASP A 164 -23.50 -4.91 -19.01
CA ASP A 164 -24.04 -3.70 -18.39
C ASP A 164 -23.49 -2.42 -19.07
N ILE A 165 -24.40 -1.50 -19.42
CA ILE A 165 -24.07 -0.29 -20.19
C ILE A 165 -23.32 0.73 -19.32
N GLU A 166 -23.73 0.90 -18.07
CA GLU A 166 -23.09 1.81 -17.12
C GLU A 166 -21.70 1.30 -16.76
N PHE A 167 -21.57 -0.01 -16.58
CA PHE A 167 -20.29 -0.67 -16.43
C PHE A 167 -19.37 -0.47 -17.64
N LYS A 168 -19.86 -0.63 -18.88
CA LYS A 168 -19.08 -0.36 -20.10
C LYS A 168 -18.63 1.09 -20.17
N HIS A 169 -19.49 2.04 -19.78
CA HIS A 169 -19.14 3.44 -19.70
C HIS A 169 -18.01 3.68 -18.69
N HIS A 170 -18.11 3.10 -17.48
CA HIS A 170 -17.05 3.14 -16.48
C HIS A 170 -15.74 2.54 -17.01
N CYS A 171 -15.79 1.36 -17.63
CA CYS A 171 -14.63 0.72 -18.23
C CYS A 171 -13.98 1.59 -19.31
N THR A 172 -14.77 2.33 -20.11
CA THR A 172 -14.24 3.23 -21.14
C THR A 172 -13.43 4.37 -20.53
N ILE A 173 -13.95 5.00 -19.46
CA ILE A 173 -13.23 6.06 -18.75
C ILE A 173 -11.96 5.50 -18.10
N LEU A 174 -12.04 4.31 -17.49
CA LEU A 174 -10.90 3.67 -16.84
C LEU A 174 -9.82 3.20 -17.84
N THR A 175 -10.22 2.74 -19.03
CA THR A 175 -9.28 2.46 -20.14
C THR A 175 -8.54 3.72 -20.55
N GLN A 176 -9.24 4.85 -20.69
CA GLN A 176 -8.62 6.13 -21.03
C GLN A 176 -7.64 6.59 -19.93
N ALA A 177 -8.07 6.52 -18.66
CA ALA A 177 -7.25 6.89 -17.51
C ALA A 177 -5.97 6.03 -17.43
N TYR A 178 -6.12 4.71 -17.61
CA TYR A 178 -4.99 3.79 -17.66
C TYR A 178 -4.07 4.06 -18.86
N GLY A 179 -4.64 4.37 -20.03
CA GLY A 179 -3.88 4.77 -21.22
C GLY A 179 -3.00 5.99 -20.95
N HIS A 180 -3.55 7.03 -20.33
CA HIS A 180 -2.77 8.21 -19.89
C HIS A 180 -1.69 7.85 -18.87
N PHE A 181 -1.99 6.96 -17.93
CA PHE A 181 -1.00 6.50 -16.95
C PHE A 181 0.16 5.75 -17.60
N ILE A 182 -0.11 4.81 -18.50
CA ILE A 182 0.92 4.05 -19.23
C ILE A 182 1.75 4.94 -20.13
N GLU A 183 1.12 5.86 -20.85
CA GLU A 183 1.83 6.83 -21.69
C GLU A 183 2.77 7.69 -20.83
N ALA A 184 2.31 8.14 -19.66
CA ALA A 184 3.14 8.87 -18.72
C ALA A 184 4.31 8.02 -18.20
N VAL A 185 4.09 6.75 -17.85
CA VAL A 185 5.14 5.83 -17.42
C VAL A 185 6.18 5.61 -18.53
N ASN A 186 5.75 5.34 -19.76
CA ASN A 186 6.65 5.17 -20.90
C ASN A 186 7.45 6.44 -21.18
N TRP A 187 6.80 7.60 -21.12
CA TRP A 187 7.46 8.88 -21.32
C TRP A 187 8.44 9.20 -20.19
N LEU A 188 8.09 8.87 -18.95
CA LEU A 188 8.99 8.96 -17.81
C LEU A 188 10.24 8.09 -18.03
N GLN A 189 10.08 6.86 -18.50
CA GLN A 189 11.21 5.97 -18.77
C GLN A 189 12.16 6.54 -19.83
N ASN A 190 11.61 7.14 -20.89
CA ASN A 190 12.38 7.80 -21.95
C ASN A 190 13.04 9.09 -21.46
N THR A 191 12.35 9.86 -20.62
CA THR A 191 12.86 11.09 -20.01
C THR A 191 14.12 10.80 -19.19
N LEU A 192 14.17 9.69 -18.46
CA LEU A 192 15.35 9.29 -17.68
C LEU A 192 16.59 8.99 -18.54
N LYS A 193 16.43 8.73 -19.84
CA LYS A 193 17.55 8.52 -20.78
C LYS A 193 18.14 9.85 -21.28
N LEU A 194 17.50 10.99 -21.01
CA LEU A 194 17.99 12.30 -21.45
C LEU A 194 19.25 12.69 -20.67
N PRO A 195 20.37 13.00 -21.35
CA PRO A 195 21.62 13.34 -20.68
C PRO A 195 21.52 14.70 -19.98
N ASP A 196 20.90 15.70 -20.63
CA ASP A 196 20.75 17.04 -20.09
C ASP A 196 19.67 17.11 -18.99
N ALA A 197 19.97 17.82 -17.91
CA ALA A 197 19.08 17.95 -16.76
C ALA A 197 17.93 18.95 -17.01
N THR A 198 18.15 19.97 -17.84
CA THR A 198 17.14 20.98 -18.18
C THR A 198 16.05 20.37 -19.04
N ASP A 199 16.44 19.66 -20.10
CA ASP A 199 15.51 18.95 -20.98
C ASP A 199 14.71 17.89 -20.23
N ARG A 200 15.38 17.16 -19.32
CA ARG A 200 14.74 16.19 -18.44
C ARG A 200 13.69 16.84 -17.53
N ASN A 201 14.05 17.96 -16.91
CA ASN A 201 13.15 18.71 -16.04
C ASN A 201 11.93 19.26 -16.80
N ALA A 202 12.13 19.73 -18.04
CA ALA A 202 11.02 20.15 -18.90
C ALA A 202 10.11 18.97 -19.27
N ALA A 203 10.67 17.81 -19.61
CA ALA A 203 9.91 16.61 -19.94
C ALA A 203 9.10 16.06 -18.76
N PHE A 204 9.61 16.14 -17.52
CA PHE A 204 8.85 15.75 -16.32
C PHE A 204 7.53 16.54 -16.18
N VAL A 205 7.47 17.80 -16.61
CA VAL A 205 6.22 18.59 -16.58
C VAL A 205 5.14 17.97 -17.48
N GLY A 206 5.54 17.46 -18.66
CA GLY A 206 4.65 16.75 -19.57
C GLY A 206 4.13 15.44 -18.97
N VAL A 207 5.02 14.65 -18.36
CA VAL A 207 4.68 13.42 -17.62
C VAL A 207 3.68 13.71 -16.51
N GLU A 208 3.95 14.72 -15.68
CA GLU A 208 3.06 15.14 -14.60
C GLU A 208 1.67 15.56 -15.12
N GLY A 209 1.62 16.22 -16.28
CA GLY A 209 0.35 16.58 -16.94
C GLY A 209 -0.51 15.38 -17.28
N MET A 210 0.07 14.31 -17.82
CA MET A 210 -0.64 13.06 -18.13
C MET A 210 -1.07 12.33 -16.85
N LEU A 211 -0.19 12.24 -15.85
CA LEU A 211 -0.51 11.62 -14.56
C LEU A 211 -1.66 12.34 -13.87
N ARG A 212 -1.71 13.68 -13.89
CA ARG A 212 -2.80 14.46 -13.30
C ARG A 212 -4.14 14.24 -14.02
N LYS A 213 -4.13 14.02 -15.34
CA LYS A 213 -5.34 13.66 -16.09
C LYS A 213 -5.86 12.29 -15.67
N ALA A 214 -4.99 11.28 -15.67
CA ALA A 214 -5.34 9.94 -15.19
C ALA A 214 -5.88 9.99 -13.75
N LEU A 215 -5.20 10.72 -12.87
CA LEU A 215 -5.62 10.91 -11.48
C LEU A 215 -7.00 11.56 -11.36
N ALA A 216 -7.33 12.53 -12.21
CA ALA A 216 -8.64 13.18 -12.20
C ALA A 216 -9.75 12.21 -12.56
N ASP A 217 -9.52 11.33 -13.55
CA ASP A 217 -10.49 10.31 -13.96
C ASP A 217 -10.71 9.27 -12.85
N TYR A 218 -9.65 8.76 -12.22
CA TYR A 218 -9.79 7.81 -11.11
C TYR A 218 -10.45 8.41 -9.87
N ASN A 219 -10.28 9.72 -9.60
CA ASN A 219 -10.93 10.43 -8.49
C ASN A 219 -12.33 10.96 -8.84
N ASN A 220 -12.83 10.73 -10.05
CA ASN A 220 -14.08 11.34 -10.49
C ASN A 220 -15.27 10.80 -9.67
N PRO A 221 -15.96 11.66 -8.88
CA PRO A 221 -17.03 11.22 -7.99
C PRO A 221 -18.27 10.73 -8.72
N GLN A 222 -18.48 11.16 -9.97
CA GLN A 222 -19.62 10.69 -10.76
C GLN A 222 -19.52 9.20 -11.07
N ILE A 223 -18.29 8.69 -11.19
CA ILE A 223 -18.06 7.27 -11.44
C ILE A 223 -18.26 6.47 -10.13
N TYR A 224 -18.09 7.07 -8.95
CA TYR A 224 -18.25 6.40 -7.65
C TYR A 224 -19.69 6.25 -7.19
N LYS A 225 -20.59 7.09 -7.70
CA LYS A 225 -21.95 7.24 -7.16
C LYS A 225 -22.65 5.89 -7.05
N ASP A 226 -22.50 5.08 -8.08
CA ASP A 226 -23.20 3.82 -8.22
C ASP A 226 -22.31 2.60 -7.91
N THR A 227 -21.04 2.77 -7.50
CA THR A 227 -20.17 1.65 -7.11
C THR A 227 -20.27 1.33 -5.62
N CYS A 228 -20.25 0.03 -5.29
CA CYS A 228 -20.14 -0.45 -3.91
C CYS A 228 -18.80 -0.03 -3.26
N VAL A 229 -18.71 -0.20 -1.94
CA VAL A 229 -17.54 0.25 -1.16
C VAL A 229 -16.25 -0.47 -1.59
N ALA A 230 -16.33 -1.76 -1.94
CA ALA A 230 -15.19 -2.52 -2.46
C ALA A 230 -14.67 -1.96 -3.80
N GLY A 231 -15.57 -1.65 -4.73
CA GLY A 231 -15.22 -1.03 -6.01
C GLY A 231 -14.65 0.39 -5.85
N ARG A 232 -15.14 1.15 -4.85
CA ARG A 232 -14.56 2.45 -4.48
C ARG A 232 -13.13 2.29 -3.95
N LEU A 233 -12.88 1.30 -3.07
CA LEU A 233 -11.54 1.02 -2.55
C LEU A 233 -10.55 0.76 -3.69
N ARG A 234 -10.85 -0.18 -4.61
CA ARG A 234 -9.96 -0.52 -5.73
C ARG A 234 -9.56 0.67 -6.58
N ARG A 235 -10.50 1.59 -6.84
CA ARG A 235 -10.23 2.82 -7.59
C ARG A 235 -9.38 3.81 -6.83
N LEU A 236 -9.62 3.95 -5.53
CA LEU A 236 -8.80 4.79 -4.66
C LEU A 236 -7.36 4.25 -4.63
N GLU A 237 -7.17 2.94 -4.57
CA GLU A 237 -5.83 2.31 -4.67
C GLU A 237 -5.14 2.67 -6.00
N CYS A 238 -5.84 2.64 -7.14
CA CYS A 238 -5.31 3.13 -8.42
C CYS A 238 -4.93 4.62 -8.36
N ALA A 239 -5.80 5.45 -7.78
CA ALA A 239 -5.54 6.88 -7.63
C ALA A 239 -4.30 7.15 -6.75
N TRP A 240 -4.15 6.43 -5.64
CA TRP A 240 -3.00 6.54 -4.75
C TRP A 240 -1.70 6.07 -5.42
N ALA A 241 -1.73 5.02 -6.25
CA ALA A 241 -0.58 4.58 -7.05
C ALA A 241 -0.12 5.66 -8.06
N ILE A 242 -1.07 6.33 -8.72
CA ILE A 242 -0.76 7.44 -9.63
C ILE A 242 -0.18 8.63 -8.86
N ASP A 243 -0.71 8.94 -7.69
CA ASP A 243 -0.19 10.01 -6.83
C ASP A 243 1.25 9.73 -6.35
N GLN A 244 1.57 8.47 -6.04
CA GLN A 244 2.95 8.05 -5.78
C GLN A 244 3.85 8.24 -7.00
N THR A 245 3.34 7.97 -8.20
CA THR A 245 4.09 8.16 -9.44
C THR A 245 4.41 9.64 -9.68
N ILE A 246 3.45 10.54 -9.39
CA ILE A 246 3.69 11.99 -9.41
C ILE A 246 4.74 12.36 -8.35
N THR A 247 4.65 11.78 -7.15
CA THR A 247 5.62 12.05 -6.08
C THR A 247 7.03 11.59 -6.45
N LEU A 248 7.14 10.47 -7.18
CA LEU A 248 8.40 9.98 -7.73
C LEU A 248 9.00 10.95 -8.76
N THR A 249 8.21 11.64 -9.60
CA THR A 249 8.77 12.64 -10.53
C THR A 249 9.46 13.79 -9.77
N TYR A 250 8.89 14.24 -8.65
CA TYR A 250 9.53 15.26 -7.80
C TYR A 250 10.82 14.73 -7.16
N GLN A 251 10.84 13.47 -6.73
CA GLN A 251 12.05 12.84 -6.20
C GLN A 251 13.16 12.76 -7.26
N LEU A 252 12.83 12.37 -8.49
CA LEU A 252 13.77 12.30 -9.61
C LEU A 252 14.35 13.67 -9.99
N ARG A 253 13.66 14.76 -9.61
CA ARG A 253 14.11 16.15 -9.76
C ARG A 253 14.90 16.67 -8.55
N GLY A 254 15.00 15.89 -7.48
CA GLY A 254 15.63 16.32 -6.22
C GLY A 254 14.79 17.26 -5.37
N ALA A 255 13.50 17.42 -5.66
CA ALA A 255 12.61 18.33 -4.94
C ALA A 255 12.10 17.72 -3.63
N PHE A 256 13.03 17.32 -2.74
CA PHE A 256 12.74 16.52 -1.55
C PHE A 256 11.76 17.16 -0.56
N GLU A 257 11.70 18.49 -0.50
CA GLU A 257 10.69 19.19 0.29
C GLU A 257 9.27 18.92 -0.24
N VAL A 258 9.08 19.08 -1.54
CA VAL A 258 7.83 18.74 -2.22
C VAL A 258 7.49 17.26 -2.06
N VAL A 259 8.48 16.38 -2.16
CA VAL A 259 8.29 14.93 -1.95
C VAL A 259 7.75 14.66 -0.54
N SER A 260 8.39 15.22 0.49
CA SER A 260 7.91 15.06 1.87
C SER A 260 6.46 15.52 2.03
N ASP A 261 6.14 16.72 1.53
CA ASP A 261 4.79 17.29 1.67
C ASP A 261 3.73 16.43 0.95
N ARG A 262 4.05 15.95 -0.25
CA ARG A 262 3.18 15.06 -1.00
C ARG A 262 2.98 13.72 -0.31
N LEU A 263 4.03 13.14 0.29
CA LEU A 263 3.91 11.89 1.05
C LEU A 263 3.06 12.06 2.30
N SER A 264 3.23 13.16 3.03
CA SER A 264 2.34 13.49 4.16
C SER A 264 0.89 13.63 3.69
N HIS A 265 0.66 14.35 2.59
CA HIS A 265 -0.68 14.53 2.04
C HIS A 265 -1.31 13.21 1.60
N LEU A 266 -0.55 12.36 0.88
CA LEU A 266 -1.02 11.06 0.42
C LEU A 266 -1.36 10.13 1.58
N GLN A 267 -0.51 10.04 2.59
CA GLN A 267 -0.80 9.22 3.79
C GLN A 267 -2.08 9.69 4.48
N ASN A 268 -2.23 11.01 4.70
CA ASN A 268 -3.45 11.57 5.27
C ASN A 268 -4.68 11.27 4.40
N LYS A 269 -4.54 11.38 3.07
CA LYS A 269 -5.59 11.07 2.12
C LYS A 269 -6.01 9.60 2.22
N VAL A 270 -5.06 8.65 2.20
CA VAL A 270 -5.33 7.22 2.41
C VAL A 270 -6.10 7.00 3.71
N HIS A 271 -5.65 7.59 4.83
CA HIS A 271 -6.37 7.48 6.10
C HIS A 271 -7.82 7.98 6.02
N GLN A 272 -8.06 9.17 5.46
CA GLN A 272 -9.41 9.75 5.38
C GLN A 272 -10.33 8.98 4.42
N ASP A 273 -9.80 8.62 3.25
CA ASP A 273 -10.51 7.84 2.26
C ASP A 273 -10.92 6.48 2.87
N THR A 274 -10.01 5.80 3.55
CA THR A 274 -10.30 4.52 4.21
C THR A 274 -11.31 4.64 5.35
N LEU A 275 -11.21 5.67 6.20
CA LEU A 275 -12.22 5.93 7.24
C LEU A 275 -13.61 6.14 6.62
N THR A 276 -13.67 6.89 5.53
CA THR A 276 -14.92 7.13 4.79
C THR A 276 -15.50 5.82 4.24
N LEU A 277 -14.66 4.93 3.69
CA LEU A 277 -15.11 3.61 3.22
C LEU A 277 -15.68 2.76 4.36
N ILE A 278 -15.06 2.75 5.54
CA ILE A 278 -15.56 2.00 6.70
C ILE A 278 -16.93 2.52 7.13
N ASP A 279 -17.14 3.85 7.11
CA ASP A 279 -18.44 4.45 7.42
C ASP A 279 -19.53 4.12 6.39
N LEU A 280 -19.13 3.94 5.14
CA LEU A 280 -20.05 3.57 4.05
C LEU A 280 -20.35 2.08 3.99
N CYS A 281 -19.56 1.22 4.64
CA CYS A 281 -19.73 -0.23 4.65
C CYS A 281 -21.04 -0.62 5.36
N LYS A 282 -21.94 -1.30 4.62
CA LYS A 282 -23.29 -1.64 5.11
C LYS A 282 -23.53 -3.12 5.33
N THR A 283 -22.84 -3.99 4.59
CA THR A 283 -23.09 -5.43 4.63
C THR A 283 -21.89 -6.20 5.20
N ASP A 284 -22.13 -7.43 5.65
CA ASP A 284 -21.08 -8.33 6.11
C ASP A 284 -20.17 -8.75 4.94
N ASP A 285 -20.71 -8.98 3.74
CA ASP A 285 -19.92 -9.29 2.54
C ASP A 285 -18.96 -8.16 2.16
N GLU A 286 -19.39 -6.90 2.30
CA GLU A 286 -18.51 -5.75 2.10
C GLU A 286 -17.42 -5.70 3.17
N LEU A 287 -17.75 -5.99 4.42
CA LEU A 287 -16.77 -6.02 5.50
C LEU A 287 -15.77 -7.17 5.34
N ASP A 288 -16.23 -8.34 4.87
CA ASP A 288 -15.40 -9.50 4.57
C ASP A 288 -14.34 -9.19 3.52
N PHE A 289 -14.70 -8.35 2.56
CA PHE A 289 -13.76 -7.81 1.59
C PHE A 289 -12.86 -6.73 2.19
N LEU A 290 -13.44 -5.72 2.83
CA LEU A 290 -12.71 -4.51 3.23
C LEU A 290 -11.74 -4.73 4.39
N PHE A 291 -12.09 -5.56 5.37
CA PHE A 291 -11.28 -5.67 6.58
C PHE A 291 -9.86 -6.17 6.29
N PRO A 292 -9.66 -7.31 5.59
CA PRO A 292 -8.30 -7.76 5.26
C PRO A 292 -7.54 -6.76 4.38
N GLU A 293 -8.21 -6.13 3.41
CA GLU A 293 -7.61 -5.15 2.51
C GLU A 293 -7.12 -3.91 3.28
N ILE A 294 -7.94 -3.37 4.20
CA ILE A 294 -7.60 -2.20 4.98
C ILE A 294 -6.46 -2.47 5.97
N VAL A 295 -6.47 -3.64 6.62
CA VAL A 295 -5.35 -4.06 7.48
C VAL A 295 -4.06 -4.11 6.68
N ARG A 296 -4.11 -4.65 5.46
CA ARG A 296 -2.94 -4.69 4.58
C ARG A 296 -2.47 -3.30 4.18
N ILE A 297 -3.38 -2.43 3.74
CA ILE A 297 -3.05 -1.04 3.38
C ILE A 297 -2.34 -0.34 4.54
N TYR A 298 -2.79 -0.57 5.77
CA TYR A 298 -2.18 0.02 6.96
C TYR A 298 -0.79 -0.57 7.26
N GLU A 299 -0.67 -1.89 7.36
CA GLU A 299 0.57 -2.56 7.78
C GLU A 299 1.65 -2.59 6.68
N HIS A 300 1.25 -2.52 5.41
CA HIS A 300 2.14 -2.61 4.27
C HIS A 300 2.28 -1.28 3.55
N ASP A 301 1.22 -0.78 2.92
CA ASP A 301 1.30 0.37 2.03
C ASP A 301 1.64 1.68 2.76
N LEU A 302 0.88 2.02 3.81
CA LEU A 302 1.15 3.20 4.65
C LEU A 302 2.52 3.07 5.33
N ALA A 303 2.91 1.87 5.73
CA ALA A 303 4.22 1.64 6.31
C ALA A 303 5.36 1.90 5.29
N VAL A 304 5.18 1.54 4.02
CA VAL A 304 6.13 1.85 2.92
C VAL A 304 6.18 3.35 2.67
N LEU A 305 5.03 4.03 2.60
CA LEU A 305 4.95 5.48 2.41
C LEU A 305 5.62 6.25 3.56
N ASN A 306 5.38 5.85 4.81
CA ASN A 306 6.02 6.44 5.98
C ASN A 306 7.54 6.22 5.96
N SER A 307 8.00 5.03 5.57
CA SER A 307 9.43 4.75 5.43
C SER A 307 10.07 5.59 4.33
N TRP A 308 9.39 5.75 3.19
CA TRP A 308 9.83 6.61 2.10
C TRP A 308 9.94 8.07 2.57
N GLN A 309 8.94 8.56 3.29
CA GLN A 309 8.98 9.92 3.84
C GLN A 309 10.10 10.10 4.86
N ASN A 310 10.32 9.11 5.74
CA ASN A 310 11.41 9.14 6.71
C ASN A 310 12.79 9.23 6.04
N ASP A 311 13.00 8.49 4.94
CA ASP A 311 14.23 8.57 4.12
C ASP A 311 14.43 9.96 3.50
N VAL A 312 13.39 10.51 2.89
CA VAL A 312 13.41 11.83 2.26
C VAL A 312 13.70 12.92 3.31
N ASN A 313 13.05 12.87 4.47
CA ASN A 313 13.27 13.82 5.55
C ASN A 313 14.66 13.71 6.16
N TRP A 314 15.18 12.49 6.31
CA TRP A 314 16.56 12.29 6.72
C TRP A 314 17.54 12.94 5.73
N LYS A 315 17.38 12.71 4.42
CA LYS A 315 18.24 13.33 3.40
C LYS A 315 18.23 14.86 3.45
N ARG A 316 17.07 15.46 3.67
CA ARG A 316 16.94 16.92 3.85
C ARG A 316 17.71 17.44 5.06
N SER A 317 17.88 16.61 6.09
CA SER A 317 18.59 16.97 7.32
C SER A 317 20.11 16.77 7.23
N LEU A 318 20.62 16.12 6.17
CA LEU A 318 22.04 15.80 6.08
C LEU A 318 22.90 17.03 5.77
N PRO A 319 24.06 17.19 6.44
CA PRO A 319 25.03 18.20 6.06
C PRO A 319 25.68 17.88 4.70
N PRO A 320 26.23 18.88 3.98
CA PRO A 320 26.84 18.67 2.66
C PRO A 320 27.94 17.61 2.60
N SER A 321 28.67 17.39 3.70
CA SER A 321 29.70 16.34 3.80
C SER A 321 29.10 14.95 3.77
N GLU A 322 28.01 14.73 4.50
CA GLU A 322 27.28 13.46 4.51
C GLU A 322 26.60 13.20 3.17
N ILE A 323 26.05 14.24 2.53
CA ILE A 323 25.50 14.11 1.17
C ILE A 323 26.56 13.64 0.17
N LYS A 324 27.79 14.18 0.24
CA LYS A 324 28.90 13.74 -0.62
C LYS A 324 29.31 12.30 -0.33
N LEU A 325 29.43 11.94 0.94
CA LEU A 325 29.72 10.57 1.37
C LEU A 325 28.68 9.59 0.82
N LEU A 326 27.41 9.96 0.94
CA LEU A 326 26.25 9.25 0.47
C LEU A 326 26.26 9.08 -1.06
N GLN A 327 26.59 10.13 -1.81
CA GLN A 327 26.71 10.10 -3.27
C GLN A 327 27.93 9.31 -3.78
N SER A 328 29.00 9.23 -2.97
CA SER A 328 30.21 8.46 -3.30
C SER A 328 30.14 6.99 -2.90
N ALA A 329 29.11 6.62 -2.13
CA ALA A 329 28.96 5.26 -1.66
C ALA A 329 28.55 4.37 -2.84
N ASP A 330 29.33 3.32 -3.03
CA ASP A 330 29.03 2.28 -3.99
C ASP A 330 28.23 1.19 -3.28
N PHE A 331 26.93 1.13 -3.58
CA PHE A 331 26.07 0.07 -3.06
C PHE A 331 26.14 -1.19 -3.92
N ASP A 332 27.10 -1.31 -4.85
CA ASP A 332 27.41 -2.57 -5.53
C ASP A 332 27.91 -3.61 -4.53
N THR A 333 26.96 -4.25 -3.86
CA THR A 333 27.11 -5.66 -3.54
C THR A 333 26.92 -6.44 -4.84
N SER A 334 28.00 -6.53 -5.61
CA SER A 334 28.16 -7.53 -6.66
C SER A 334 27.79 -8.91 -6.08
N GLU A 335 27.02 -9.70 -6.85
CA GLU A 335 26.58 -11.08 -6.52
C GLU A 335 25.41 -11.30 -5.55
N VAL A 336 24.39 -10.43 -5.59
CA VAL A 336 23.03 -10.92 -5.32
C VAL A 336 22.21 -10.67 -6.57
N THR A 337 22.20 -11.67 -7.46
CA THR A 337 21.18 -11.80 -8.49
C THR A 337 19.84 -11.40 -7.85
N VAL A 338 19.17 -10.38 -8.39
CA VAL A 338 17.78 -10.02 -8.06
C VAL A 338 16.83 -11.09 -8.63
N GLY A 339 17.23 -12.34 -8.46
CA GLY A 339 16.61 -13.57 -8.87
C GLY A 339 17.03 -14.65 -7.89
N SER A 340 16.07 -15.14 -7.11
CA SER A 340 16.11 -16.43 -6.40
C SER A 340 16.86 -16.56 -5.07
N TYR A 341 17.35 -15.50 -4.41
CA TYR A 341 17.60 -15.65 -2.97
C TYR A 341 16.26 -15.68 -2.26
N ALA A 342 15.96 -16.85 -1.70
CA ALA A 342 14.79 -17.17 -0.91
C ALA A 342 14.61 -16.20 0.27
N ILE A 343 14.08 -15.01 -0.01
CA ILE A 343 13.05 -14.47 0.86
C ILE A 343 11.99 -15.56 0.85
N ALA A 344 11.62 -16.09 2.01
CA ALA A 344 10.43 -16.90 2.13
C ALA A 344 9.25 -16.02 1.72
N HIS A 345 9.06 -15.87 0.41
CA HIS A 345 7.85 -15.39 -0.18
C HIS A 345 6.82 -16.37 0.36
N ALA A 346 5.91 -15.86 1.19
CA ALA A 346 4.58 -16.43 1.30
C ALA A 346 4.22 -16.86 -0.13
N THR A 347 4.24 -18.18 -0.37
CA THR A 347 4.03 -18.73 -1.72
C THR A 347 2.74 -18.12 -2.24
N ALA A 348 2.61 -17.84 -3.53
CA ALA A 348 1.41 -17.19 -4.08
C ALA A 348 0.08 -17.87 -3.67
N ASP A 349 0.14 -19.12 -3.20
CA ASP A 349 -0.98 -19.91 -2.68
C ASP A 349 -1.20 -19.87 -1.16
N SER A 350 -0.34 -19.18 -0.39
CA SER A 350 -0.50 -19.07 1.07
C SER A 350 -1.52 -17.99 1.42
N ILE A 351 -2.48 -18.35 2.28
CA ILE A 351 -3.51 -17.45 2.74
C ILE A 351 -2.88 -16.24 3.46
N PRO A 352 -3.23 -14.99 3.09
CA PRO A 352 -2.72 -13.79 3.75
C PRO A 352 -3.06 -13.77 5.24
N LEU A 353 -2.14 -13.30 6.07
CA LEU A 353 -2.32 -13.23 7.52
C LEU A 353 -3.45 -12.29 7.91
N GLU A 354 -3.69 -11.24 7.14
CA GLU A 354 -4.78 -10.29 7.31
C GLU A 354 -6.14 -10.99 7.16
N LEU A 355 -6.22 -11.97 6.25
CA LEU A 355 -7.43 -12.78 6.07
C LEU A 355 -7.60 -13.75 7.24
N LEU A 356 -6.53 -14.43 7.67
CA LEU A 356 -6.59 -15.33 8.84
C LEU A 356 -6.94 -14.58 10.15
N LEU A 357 -6.39 -13.38 10.31
CA LEU A 357 -6.71 -12.48 11.41
C LEU A 357 -8.20 -12.15 11.37
N TYR A 358 -8.71 -11.71 10.22
CA TYR A 358 -10.11 -11.36 10.07
C TYR A 358 -11.04 -12.53 10.39
N GLU A 359 -10.79 -13.71 9.84
CA GLU A 359 -11.60 -14.92 10.12
C GLU A 359 -11.63 -15.26 11.61
N ASN A 360 -10.50 -15.09 12.31
CA ASN A 360 -10.45 -15.31 13.75
C ASN A 360 -11.27 -14.28 14.54
N LEU A 361 -11.18 -12.99 14.16
CA LEU A 361 -11.91 -11.92 14.82
C LEU A 361 -13.41 -12.01 14.55
N LYS A 362 -13.80 -12.36 13.32
CA LYS A 362 -15.18 -12.53 12.88
C LYS A 362 -15.92 -13.60 13.69
N GLN A 363 -15.26 -14.69 14.06
CA GLN A 363 -15.86 -15.72 14.93
C GLN A 363 -16.12 -15.26 16.38
N LYS A 364 -15.46 -14.18 16.82
CA LYS A 364 -15.45 -13.72 18.22
C LYS A 364 -16.09 -12.34 18.41
N SER A 365 -16.60 -11.74 17.33
CA SER A 365 -17.07 -10.36 17.30
C SER A 365 -18.26 -10.22 16.35
N HIS A 366 -18.90 -9.07 16.37
CA HIS A 366 -19.92 -8.71 15.39
C HIS A 366 -19.44 -7.56 14.49
N SER A 367 -20.10 -7.36 13.36
CA SER A 367 -19.67 -6.49 12.26
C SER A 367 -19.47 -5.02 12.66
N ALA A 368 -20.28 -4.50 13.57
CA ALA A 368 -20.11 -3.11 14.03
C ALA A 368 -18.87 -2.94 14.92
N SER A 369 -18.56 -3.93 15.78
CA SER A 369 -17.31 -3.94 16.56
C SER A 369 -16.08 -4.09 15.66
N LEU A 370 -16.14 -4.92 14.62
CA LEU A 370 -15.04 -5.07 13.65
C LEU A 370 -14.78 -3.78 12.87
N ARG A 371 -15.83 -3.06 12.46
CA ARG A 371 -15.69 -1.73 11.83
C ARG A 371 -15.02 -0.73 12.77
N ASP A 372 -15.39 -0.71 14.05
CA ASP A 372 -14.77 0.18 15.03
C ASP A 372 -13.29 -0.16 15.28
N GLN A 373 -12.91 -1.43 15.26
CA GLN A 373 -11.51 -1.85 15.33
C GLN A 373 -10.67 -1.29 14.17
N LEU A 374 -11.19 -1.34 12.93
CA LEU A 374 -10.52 -0.71 11.79
C LEU A 374 -10.36 0.81 11.98
N LYS A 375 -11.38 1.47 12.54
CA LYS A 375 -11.33 2.91 12.84
C LYS A 375 -10.28 3.23 13.88
N PHE A 376 -10.14 2.43 14.93
CA PHE A 376 -9.11 2.63 15.96
C PHE A 376 -7.71 2.47 15.38
N MET A 377 -7.51 1.48 14.52
CA MET A 377 -6.23 1.30 13.81
C MET A 377 -5.86 2.52 12.98
N LEU A 378 -6.80 3.11 12.25
CA LEU A 378 -6.55 4.27 11.37
C LEU A 378 -6.53 5.61 12.11
N LYS A 379 -7.30 5.74 13.20
CA LYS A 379 -7.42 6.94 14.00
C LYS A 379 -7.62 6.55 15.47
N PRO A 380 -6.52 6.30 16.21
CA PRO A 380 -6.56 5.80 17.58
C PRO A 380 -7.38 6.67 18.54
N ASP A 381 -7.44 7.99 18.32
CA ASP A 381 -8.22 8.91 19.16
C ASP A 381 -9.71 8.60 19.20
N LEU A 382 -10.26 7.93 18.17
CA LEU A 382 -11.68 7.52 18.16
C LEU A 382 -12.01 6.52 19.28
N ARG A 383 -11.00 5.80 19.79
CA ARG A 383 -11.11 4.80 20.86
C ARG A 383 -11.53 5.41 22.20
N GLN A 384 -11.11 6.64 22.48
CA GLN A 384 -11.36 7.32 23.76
C GLN A 384 -12.85 7.50 24.07
N GLY A 385 -13.67 7.69 23.02
CA GLY A 385 -15.13 7.79 23.16
C GLY A 385 -15.74 6.48 23.66
N HIS A 386 -15.28 5.35 23.14
CA HIS A 386 -15.72 4.01 23.55
C HIS A 386 -15.28 3.70 24.98
N GLU A 387 -14.03 3.96 25.34
CA GLU A 387 -13.51 3.77 26.69
C GLU A 387 -14.31 4.57 27.74
N SER A 388 -14.60 5.83 27.43
CA SER A 388 -15.38 6.71 28.29
C SER A 388 -16.80 6.16 28.49
N TYR A 389 -17.46 5.73 27.41
CA TYR A 389 -18.79 5.13 27.45
C TYR A 389 -18.80 3.83 28.28
N ILE A 390 -17.83 2.94 28.06
CA ILE A 390 -17.72 1.68 28.79
C ILE A 390 -17.53 1.94 30.29
N SER A 391 -16.64 2.87 30.65
CA SER A 391 -16.38 3.21 32.06
C SER A 391 -17.64 3.72 32.78
N GLN A 392 -18.44 4.56 32.09
CA GLN A 392 -19.71 5.05 32.62
C GLN A 392 -20.73 3.92 32.79
N GLN A 393 -20.91 3.08 31.78
CA GLN A 393 -21.89 1.99 31.81
C GLN A 393 -21.52 0.87 32.78
N ALA A 394 -20.23 0.55 32.89
CA ALA A 394 -19.71 -0.40 33.85
C ALA A 394 -20.00 0.06 35.29
N THR A 395 -19.75 1.34 35.58
CA THR A 395 -20.05 1.95 36.88
C THR A 395 -21.54 1.89 37.19
N ALA A 396 -22.39 2.31 36.25
CA ALA A 396 -23.84 2.28 36.40
C ALA A 396 -24.40 0.86 36.58
N SER A 397 -23.78 -0.14 35.95
CA SER A 397 -24.16 -1.55 36.05
C SER A 397 -23.54 -2.30 37.23
N GLY A 398 -22.72 -1.63 38.05
CA GLY A 398 -22.05 -2.24 39.21
C GLY A 398 -20.84 -3.14 38.87
N TYR A 399 -20.32 -3.11 37.64
CA TYR A 399 -19.12 -3.85 37.23
C TYR A 399 -17.83 -3.17 37.69
N LYS A 400 -17.53 -3.28 38.99
CA LYS A 400 -16.37 -2.64 39.63
C LYS A 400 -15.00 -3.06 39.07
N ALA A 401 -14.92 -4.19 38.36
CA ALA A 401 -13.69 -4.70 37.75
C ALA A 401 -13.30 -3.96 36.44
N LEU A 402 -14.25 -3.29 35.79
CA LEU A 402 -14.01 -2.50 34.57
C LEU A 402 -13.74 -1.03 34.91
N ALA A 403 -12.83 -0.80 35.87
CA ALA A 403 -12.49 0.53 36.34
C ALA A 403 -11.69 1.33 35.28
N PRO A 404 -11.70 2.68 35.29
CA PRO A 404 -11.10 3.52 34.25
C PRO A 404 -9.57 3.44 34.11
N SER A 405 -8.89 2.75 35.02
CA SER A 405 -7.44 2.58 34.99
C SER A 405 -7.08 1.35 34.16
N ASN A 406 -6.22 1.53 33.16
CA ASN A 406 -5.58 0.51 32.29
C ASN A 406 -6.20 0.32 30.90
N TRP A 407 -7.05 1.23 30.41
CA TRP A 407 -7.54 1.16 29.03
C TRP A 407 -6.41 1.08 28.00
N GLN A 408 -5.27 1.74 28.21
CA GLN A 408 -4.12 1.69 27.29
C GLN A 408 -3.54 0.28 27.05
N GLU A 409 -3.71 -0.65 28.00
CA GLU A 409 -3.22 -2.03 27.89
C GLU A 409 -4.25 -2.98 27.27
N ILE A 410 -5.51 -2.53 27.14
CA ILE A 410 -6.61 -3.34 26.64
C ILE A 410 -6.59 -3.33 25.10
N PRO A 411 -6.64 -4.48 24.42
CA PRO A 411 -6.66 -4.52 22.96
C PRO A 411 -7.89 -3.81 22.37
N ASP A 412 -7.75 -3.21 21.20
CA ASP A 412 -8.83 -2.57 20.44
C ASP A 412 -10.03 -3.50 20.23
N PHE A 413 -9.76 -4.78 19.98
CA PHE A 413 -10.76 -5.84 19.92
C PHE A 413 -11.66 -5.89 21.17
N THR A 414 -11.06 -5.83 22.35
CA THR A 414 -11.80 -5.91 23.62
C THR A 414 -12.61 -4.64 23.85
N VAL A 415 -12.03 -3.46 23.57
CA VAL A 415 -12.74 -2.17 23.71
C VAL A 415 -13.96 -2.11 22.80
N ALA A 416 -13.80 -2.44 21.52
CA ALA A 416 -14.90 -2.40 20.56
C ALA A 416 -16.04 -3.35 20.97
N ASN A 417 -15.73 -4.59 21.35
CA ASN A 417 -16.74 -5.55 21.77
C ASN A 417 -17.45 -5.15 23.08
N LEU A 418 -16.72 -4.64 24.07
CA LEU A 418 -17.33 -4.16 25.32
C LEU A 418 -18.26 -2.97 25.10
N TYR A 419 -17.86 -2.02 24.26
CA TYR A 419 -18.71 -0.88 23.91
C TYR A 419 -20.06 -1.35 23.37
N TRP A 420 -20.03 -2.27 22.40
CA TRP A 420 -21.25 -2.77 21.79
C TRP A 420 -22.06 -3.69 22.71
N TYR A 421 -21.41 -4.47 23.59
CA TYR A 421 -22.09 -5.21 24.65
C TYR A 421 -22.95 -4.27 25.52
N PHE A 422 -22.37 -3.16 26.00
CA PHE A 422 -23.11 -2.19 26.81
C PHE A 422 -24.17 -1.43 26.01
N LYS A 423 -23.92 -1.13 24.73
CA LYS A 423 -24.93 -0.52 23.85
C LYS A 423 -26.17 -1.40 23.69
N HIS A 424 -25.99 -2.70 23.44
CA HIS A 424 -27.12 -3.64 23.30
C HIS A 424 -27.85 -3.87 24.62
N LYS A 425 -27.16 -3.84 25.76
CA LYS A 425 -27.79 -3.96 27.08
C LYS A 425 -28.62 -2.73 27.48
N SER A 426 -28.32 -1.56 26.90
CA SER A 426 -28.97 -0.28 27.21
C SER A 426 -30.08 0.10 26.22
N ALA A 427 -30.24 -0.67 25.14
CA ALA A 427 -31.31 -0.57 24.17
C ALA A 427 -32.44 -1.53 24.57
#